data_AF-A0A7Y0EKG3-F1
#
_entry.id   AF-A0A7Y0EKG3-F1
#
_cell.length_a   1.000
_cell.length_b   1.000
_cell.length_c   1.000
_cell.angle_alpha   90.00
_cell.angle_beta   90.00
_cell.angle_gamma   90.00
#
_symmetry.space_group_name_H-M   'P 1'
#
loop_
_entity.id
_entity.type
_entity.pdbx_description
1 polymer ?
#
loop_
_entity_poly.entity_id
_entity_poly.type
_entity_poly.pdbx_seq_one_letter_code
_entity_poly.pdbx_strand_id
1 'polypeptide(L)'
;MFNNERYMTKGIQQEIPLELQLFLWNCIDTLKEEGQKLDYLQVFELTKERVDDVFFQKIEHRQEVPEYSKSYRLIFNELIEAKIFVIDDGTYSTMMLAEEY
;
A
#
# COMPACT_ATOMS: atom_id res chain seq x y z
N MET A 1 2.77 -14.40 6.27
CA MET A 1 1.66 -13.62 5.69
C MET A 1 2.02 -13.26 4.26
N PHE A 2 1.02 -13.03 3.42
CA PHE A 2 1.14 -12.55 2.04
C PHE A 2 1.85 -13.50 1.06
N ASN A 3 1.69 -14.82 1.25
CA ASN A 3 2.16 -15.85 0.31
C ASN A 3 1.03 -16.44 -0.53
N ASN A 4 -0.18 -15.94 -0.34
CA ASN A 4 -1.39 -16.49 -0.92
C ASN A 4 -1.74 -15.78 -2.23
N GLU A 5 -2.81 -16.23 -2.88
CA GLU A 5 -3.39 -15.53 -4.02
C GLU A 5 -3.75 -14.09 -3.65
N ARG A 6 -3.48 -13.16 -4.58
CA ARG A 6 -3.72 -11.72 -4.41
C ARG A 6 -4.99 -11.30 -5.12
N TYR A 7 -5.86 -10.66 -4.37
CA TYR A 7 -7.09 -10.06 -4.84
C TYR A 7 -7.09 -8.56 -4.55
N MET A 8 -7.94 -7.85 -5.27
CA MET A 8 -8.22 -6.44 -5.03
C MET A 8 -9.70 -6.17 -5.19
N THR A 9 -10.21 -5.21 -4.43
CA THR A 9 -11.60 -4.75 -4.57
C THR A 9 -11.78 -3.97 -5.87
N LYS A 10 -13.05 -3.75 -6.23
CA LYS A 10 -13.39 -2.93 -7.38
C LYS A 10 -12.99 -1.48 -7.19
N GLY A 11 -13.07 -0.93 -5.97
CA GLY A 11 -12.62 0.43 -5.66
C GLY A 11 -11.14 0.60 -5.99
N ILE A 12 -10.28 -0.31 -5.53
CA ILE A 12 -8.85 -0.30 -5.88
C ILE A 12 -8.63 -0.34 -7.40
N GLN A 13 -9.32 -1.24 -8.11
CA GLN A 13 -9.16 -1.38 -9.55
C GLN A 13 -9.58 -0.12 -10.33
N GLN A 14 -10.55 0.63 -9.83
CA GLN A 14 -11.12 1.80 -10.50
C GLN A 14 -10.42 3.11 -10.13
N GLU A 15 -9.94 3.24 -8.90
CA GLU A 15 -9.48 4.52 -8.34
C GLU A 15 -7.96 4.61 -8.21
N ILE A 16 -7.27 3.48 -8.09
CA ILE A 16 -5.82 3.45 -7.90
C ILE A 16 -5.15 3.07 -9.22
N PRO A 17 -4.27 3.91 -9.79
CA PRO A 17 -3.48 3.55 -10.97
C PRO A 17 -2.70 2.24 -10.77
N LEU A 18 -2.59 1.43 -11.82
CA LEU A 18 -1.95 0.11 -11.78
C LEU A 18 -0.52 0.17 -11.24
N GLU A 19 0.23 1.22 -11.60
CA GLU A 19 1.60 1.42 -11.15
C GLU A 19 1.68 1.61 -9.63
N LEU A 20 0.71 2.31 -9.02
CA LEU A 20 0.62 2.41 -7.57
C LEU A 20 0.22 1.06 -6.96
N GLN A 21 -0.75 0.36 -7.51
CA GLN A 21 -1.14 -0.97 -7.02
C GLN A 21 0.07 -1.92 -6.97
N LEU A 22 0.86 -1.98 -8.04
CA LEU A 22 2.08 -2.79 -8.13
C LEU A 22 3.14 -2.33 -7.12
N PHE A 23 3.31 -1.01 -6.95
CA PHE A 23 4.24 -0.45 -5.97
C PHE A 23 3.89 -0.87 -4.53
N LEU A 24 2.61 -0.79 -4.13
CA LEU A 24 2.18 -1.16 -2.78
C LEU A 24 2.43 -2.65 -2.51
N TRP A 25 2.13 -3.52 -3.49
CA TRP A 25 2.46 -4.95 -3.40
C TRP A 25 3.97 -5.20 -3.29
N ASN A 26 4.76 -4.49 -4.09
CA ASN A 26 6.21 -4.61 -4.06
C ASN A 26 6.81 -4.17 -2.72
N CYS A 27 6.23 -3.16 -2.05
CA CYS A 27 6.64 -2.79 -0.69
C CYS A 27 6.50 -3.96 0.28
N ILE A 28 5.37 -4.68 0.25
CA ILE A 28 5.13 -5.85 1.09
C ILE A 28 6.11 -6.98 0.75
N ASP A 29 6.33 -7.24 -0.54
CA ASP A 29 7.27 -8.27 -1.00
C ASP A 29 8.70 -7.98 -0.56
N THR A 30 9.13 -6.73 -0.68
CA THR A 30 10.47 -6.30 -0.25
C THR A 30 10.69 -6.57 1.24
N LEU A 31 9.71 -6.23 2.09
CA LEU A 31 9.82 -6.50 3.52
C LEU A 31 9.94 -8.01 3.82
N LYS A 32 9.22 -8.84 3.07
CA LYS A 32 9.33 -10.31 3.21
C LYS A 32 10.71 -10.81 2.79
N GLU A 33 11.23 -10.32 1.67
CA GLU A 33 12.55 -10.69 1.16
C GLU A 33 13.68 -10.25 2.10
N GLU A 34 13.52 -9.10 2.76
CA GLU A 34 14.41 -8.59 3.81
C GLU A 34 14.29 -9.37 5.14
N GLY A 35 13.37 -10.34 5.23
CA GLY A 35 13.17 -11.15 6.42
C GLY A 35 12.41 -10.44 7.53
N GLN A 36 11.73 -9.32 7.25
CA GLN A 36 10.83 -8.73 8.23
C GLN A 36 9.65 -9.64 8.52
N LYS A 37 9.27 -9.68 9.80
CA LYS A 37 8.02 -10.30 10.22
C LYS A 37 6.88 -9.34 9.86
N LEU A 38 5.94 -9.82 9.05
CA LEU A 38 4.71 -9.11 8.73
C LEU A 38 3.57 -9.58 9.64
N ASP A 39 2.74 -8.64 10.08
CA ASP A 39 1.40 -8.96 10.60
C ASP A 39 0.43 -9.22 9.44
N TYR A 40 -0.86 -9.35 9.77
CA TYR A 40 -1.91 -9.62 8.81
C TYR A 40 -2.43 -8.35 8.11
N LEU A 41 -2.06 -7.15 8.55
CA LEU A 41 -2.63 -5.87 8.11
C LEU A 41 -1.52 -4.88 7.73
N GLN A 42 -1.42 -4.59 6.45
CA GLN A 42 -0.55 -3.55 5.94
C GLN A 42 -1.39 -2.33 5.59
N VAL A 43 -0.99 -1.16 6.09
CA VAL A 43 -1.72 0.09 5.88
C VAL A 43 -0.87 1.03 5.03
N PHE A 44 -1.48 1.57 3.97
CA PHE A 44 -0.90 2.59 3.13
C PHE A 44 -1.76 3.84 3.14
N GLU A 45 -1.15 4.99 3.40
CA GLU A 45 -1.80 6.29 3.32
C GLU A 45 -1.17 7.11 2.20
N LEU A 46 -1.94 7.33 1.14
CA LEU A 46 -1.55 8.06 -0.05
C LEU A 46 -2.01 9.51 0.11
N THR A 47 -1.08 10.45 -0.04
CA THR A 47 -1.35 11.88 0.02
C THR A 47 -0.61 12.63 -1.07
N LYS A 48 -1.17 13.77 -1.49
CA LYS A 48 -0.47 14.69 -2.40
C LYS A 48 0.45 15.58 -1.58
N GLU A 49 1.73 15.58 -1.91
CA GLU A 49 2.70 16.42 -1.21
C GLU A 49 3.33 17.40 -2.22
N ARG A 50 3.37 18.69 -1.85
CA ARG A 50 4.10 19.70 -2.62
C ARG A 50 5.35 20.09 -1.85
N VAL A 51 6.50 19.97 -2.49
CA VAL A 51 7.78 20.48 -1.97
C VAL A 51 8.32 21.46 -3.01
N ASP A 52 8.45 22.72 -2.62
CA ASP A 52 8.71 23.84 -3.52
C ASP A 52 7.69 23.88 -4.67
N ASP A 53 8.14 23.73 -5.92
CA ASP A 53 7.30 23.72 -7.12
C ASP A 53 7.10 22.33 -7.74
N VAL A 54 7.46 21.27 -6.99
CA VAL A 54 7.30 19.88 -7.43
C VAL A 54 6.22 19.19 -6.61
N PHE A 55 5.34 18.49 -7.32
CA PHE A 55 4.32 17.64 -6.69
C PHE A 55 4.78 16.18 -6.65
N PHE A 56 4.58 15.55 -5.51
CA PHE A 56 4.90 14.16 -5.24
C PHE A 56 3.67 13.41 -4.76
N GLN A 57 3.57 12.15 -5.16
CA GLN A 57 2.76 11.18 -4.46
C GLN A 57 3.52 10.75 -3.21
N LYS A 58 3.05 11.16 -2.04
CA LYS A 58 3.54 10.67 -0.75
C LYS A 58 2.78 9.40 -0.39
N ILE A 59 3.50 8.41 0.11
CA ILE A 59 2.95 7.12 0.58
C ILE A 59 3.54 6.83 1.95
N GLU A 60 2.70 6.67 2.96
CA GLU A 60 3.09 6.22 4.29
C GLU A 60 2.65 4.77 4.47
N HIS A 61 3.61 3.85 4.56
CA HIS A 61 3.40 2.42 4.75
C HIS A 61 3.69 2.04 6.19
N ARG A 62 2.75 1.37 6.86
CA ARG A 62 2.90 0.93 8.25
C ARG A 62 2.25 -0.43 8.53
N GLN A 63 2.72 -1.07 9.59
CA GLN A 63 2.12 -2.24 10.25
C GLN A 63 2.32 -2.12 11.77
N GLU A 64 1.56 -2.88 12.57
CA GLU A 64 1.53 -2.74 14.03
C GLU A 64 2.50 -3.69 14.75
N VAL A 65 2.63 -4.96 14.30
CA VAL A 65 3.40 -5.97 15.06
C VAL A 65 4.26 -6.88 14.16
N PRO A 66 5.60 -6.78 14.23
CA PRO A 66 6.37 -5.71 14.87
C PRO A 66 6.05 -4.34 14.26
N GLU A 67 6.19 -3.29 15.06
CA GLU A 67 5.99 -1.93 14.56
C GLU A 67 6.94 -1.65 13.40
N TYR A 68 6.37 -1.14 12.30
CA TYR A 68 7.14 -0.67 11.16
C TYR A 68 6.42 0.51 10.53
N SER A 69 7.21 1.48 10.06
CA SER A 69 6.76 2.64 9.31
C SER A 69 7.82 3.07 8.31
N LYS A 70 7.41 3.39 7.09
CA LYS A 70 8.27 3.97 6.05
C LYS A 70 7.48 4.92 5.18
N SER A 71 8.13 6.02 4.78
CA SER A 71 7.55 7.01 3.87
C SER A 71 8.27 7.00 2.54
N TYR A 72 7.50 7.10 1.46
CA TYR A 72 7.98 7.17 0.09
C TYR A 72 7.47 8.44 -0.59
N ARG A 73 8.29 8.98 -1.49
CA ARG A 73 7.92 10.09 -2.39
C ARG A 73 8.18 9.65 -3.82
N LEU A 74 7.13 9.61 -4.62
CA LEU A 74 7.18 9.21 -6.02
C LEU A 74 6.73 10.37 -6.90
N ILE A 75 7.34 10.51 -8.08
CA ILE A 75 6.83 11.41 -9.12
C ILE A 75 5.78 10.62 -9.89
N PHE A 76 4.55 11.11 -9.91
CA PHE A 76 3.41 10.50 -10.59
C PHE A 76 2.65 11.53 -11.41
N ASN A 77 2.06 11.08 -12.52
CA ASN A 77 1.27 11.94 -13.39
C ASN A 77 -0.07 12.32 -12.73
N GLU A 78 -0.67 11.36 -12.05
CA GLU A 78 -1.92 11.52 -11.31
C GLU A 78 -1.65 11.25 -9.84
N LEU A 79 -2.00 12.20 -8.98
CA LEU A 79 -1.81 12.10 -7.54
C LEU A 79 -3.13 11.70 -6.90
N ILE A 80 -3.06 10.68 -6.04
CA ILE A 80 -4.19 10.05 -5.40
C ILE A 80 -4.14 10.33 -3.90
N GLU A 81 -5.33 10.51 -3.31
CA GLU A 81 -5.53 10.58 -1.87
C GLU A 81 -6.43 9.42 -1.48
N ALA A 82 -5.87 8.46 -0.76
CA ALA A 82 -6.59 7.26 -0.37
C ALA A 82 -5.91 6.63 0.84
N LYS A 83 -6.70 5.96 1.67
CA LYS A 83 -6.19 5.04 2.68
C LYS A 83 -6.51 3.64 2.23
N ILE A 84 -5.49 2.78 2.16
CA ILE A 84 -5.57 1.43 1.60
C ILE A 84 -5.15 0.43 2.66
N PHE A 85 -5.90 -0.64 2.78
CA PHE A 85 -5.55 -1.81 3.58
C PHE A 85 -5.17 -2.97 2.66
N VAL A 86 -4.13 -3.71 3.06
CA VAL A 86 -3.81 -5.01 2.48
C VAL A 86 -3.85 -6.04 3.60
N ILE A 87 -4.85 -6.92 3.53
CA ILE A 87 -5.18 -7.87 4.58
C ILE A 87 -4.85 -9.28 4.09
N ASP A 88 -4.14 -10.06 4.89
CA ASP A 88 -3.98 -11.51 4.71
C ASP A 88 -4.82 -12.25 5.74
N ASP A 89 -5.82 -13.02 5.29
CA ASP A 89 -6.72 -13.77 6.18
C ASP A 89 -6.25 -15.21 6.44
N GLY A 90 -5.05 -15.56 5.97
CA GLY A 90 -4.49 -16.91 6.00
C GLY A 90 -4.86 -17.78 4.79
N THR A 91 -5.87 -17.40 4.00
CA THR A 91 -6.29 -18.10 2.77
C THR A 91 -5.94 -17.31 1.52
N TYR A 92 -6.19 -16.01 1.52
CA TYR A 92 -5.85 -15.08 0.43
C TYR A 92 -5.46 -13.70 0.98
N SER A 93 -4.82 -12.90 0.14
CA SER A 93 -4.46 -11.52 0.45
C SER A 93 -5.31 -10.56 -0.37
N THR A 94 -5.93 -9.57 0.27
CA THR A 94 -6.82 -8.61 -0.41
C THR A 94 -6.35 -7.18 -0.20
N MET A 95 -6.19 -6.43 -1.29
CA MET A 95 -6.00 -4.97 -1.28
C MET A 95 -7.36 -4.28 -1.42
N MET A 96 -7.66 -3.33 -0.53
CA MET A 96 -8.94 -2.62 -0.51
C MET A 96 -8.80 -1.17 -0.02
N LEU A 97 -9.71 -0.31 -0.42
CA LEU A 97 -9.84 1.02 0.18
C LEU A 97 -10.31 0.87 1.62
N ALA A 98 -9.83 1.72 2.52
CA ALA A 98 -10.19 1.65 3.94
C ALA A 98 -11.69 1.90 4.19
N GLU A 99 -12.37 2.59 3.28
CA GLU A 99 -13.82 2.82 3.33
C GLU A 99 -14.66 1.63 2.86
N GLU A 100 -14.04 0.62 2.26
CA GLU A 100 -14.69 -0.64 1.86
C GLU A 100 -14.65 -1.70 2.97
N TYR A 101 -14.00 -1.41 4.11
CA TYR A 101 -13.89 -2.26 5.30
C TYR A 101 -14.85 -1.84 6.41
#